data_AF-A0A7W8LNF4-F1
#
_entry.id   AF-A0A7W8LNF4-F1
#
_cell.length_a   1.000
_cell.length_b   1.000
_cell.length_c   1.000
_cell.angle_alpha   90.00
_cell.angle_beta   90.00
_cell.angle_gamma   90.00
#
_symmetry.space_group_name_H-M   'P 1'
#
loop_
_entity.id
_entity.type
_entity.pdbx_description
1 polymer ?
#
loop_
_entity_poly.entity_id
_entity_poly.type
_entity_poly.pdbx_seq_one_letter_code
_entity_poly.pdbx_strand_id
1 'polypeptide(L)' 'MDEKEMKKQMEREHKESEVRTLINRLSASSSDIGDWKIIKCYEAKLQDKPMPYDLAELISERQKVRDRINELQGELESE' A
#
# COMPACT_ATOMS: atom_id res chain seq x y z
N MET A 1 -28.69 -2.72 17.34
CA MET A 1 -28.28 -2.47 15.95
C MET A 1 -29.08 -3.38 15.09
N ASP A 2 -29.76 -2.82 14.10
CA ASP A 2 -30.49 -3.61 13.12
C ASP A 2 -29.47 -4.38 12.23
N GLU A 3 -29.89 -5.50 11.65
CA GLU A 3 -29.03 -6.34 10.79
C GLU A 3 -28.33 -5.54 9.68
N LYS A 4 -29.03 -4.54 9.14
CA LYS A 4 -28.50 -3.61 8.14
C LYS A 4 -27.37 -2.73 8.67
N GLU A 5 -27.47 -2.23 9.90
CA GLU A 5 -26.39 -1.45 10.52
C GLU A 5 -25.17 -2.34 10.79
N MET A 6 -25.38 -3.56 11.28
CA MET A 6 -24.29 -4.48 11.59
C MET A 6 -23.51 -4.85 10.32
N LYS A 7 -24.21 -5.02 9.19
CA LYS A 7 -23.57 -5.27 7.90
C LYS A 7 -22.76 -4.07 7.41
N LYS A 8 -23.31 -2.85 7.48
CA LYS A 8 -22.58 -1.62 7.10
C LYS A 8 -21.31 -1.45 7.95
N GLN A 9 -21.43 -1.67 9.27
CA GLN A 9 -20.29 -1.57 10.18
C GLN A 9 -19.19 -2.59 9.84
N MET A 10 -19.56 -3.84 9.57
CA MET A 10 -18.60 -4.89 9.20
C MET A 10 -17.89 -4.59 7.87
N GLU A 11 -18.62 -4.08 6.87
CA GLU A 11 -18.05 -3.65 5.59
C GLU A 11 -17.04 -2.52 5.79
N ARG A 12 -17.39 -1.53 6.63
CA ARG A 12 -16.50 -0.42 6.99
C ARG A 12 -15.22 -0.91 7.67
N GLU A 13 -15.33 -1.77 8.67
CA GLU A 13 -14.19 -2.36 9.38
C GLU A 13 -13.29 -3.19 8.46
N HIS A 14 -13.87 -3.92 7.50
CA HIS A 14 -13.11 -4.66 6.51
C HIS A 14 -12.27 -3.72 5.64
N LYS A 15 -12.86 -2.63 5.11
CA LYS A 15 -12.15 -1.63 4.31
C LYS A 15 -11.01 -0.98 5.10
N GLU A 16 -11.24 -0.62 6.36
CA GLU A 16 -10.20 -0.04 7.22
C GLU A 16 -9.04 -1.02 7.49
N SER A 17 -9.35 -2.29 7.71
CA SER A 17 -8.35 -3.35 7.88
C SER A 17 -7.53 -3.58 6.61
N GLU A 18 -8.18 -3.53 5.44
CA GLU A 18 -7.52 -3.63 4.14
C GLU A 18 -6.57 -2.45 3.91
N VAL A 19 -7.02 -1.21 4.14
CA VAL A 19 -6.17 -0.01 4.05
C VAL A 19 -4.94 -0.14 4.94
N ARG A 20 -5.11 -0.57 6.19
CA ARG A 20 -3.99 -0.77 7.12
C ARG A 20 -3.00 -1.84 6.62
N THR A 21 -3.51 -2.92 6.04
CA THR A 21 -2.68 -3.98 5.44
C THR A 21 -1.89 -3.45 4.25
N LEU A 22 -2.51 -2.67 3.38
CA LEU A 22 -1.87 -2.08 2.20
C LEU A 22 -0.80 -1.05 2.58
N ILE A 23 -1.06 -0.22 3.58
CA ILE A 23 -0.05 0.71 4.13
C ILE A 23 1.14 -0.07 4.68
N ASN A 24 0.91 -1.15 5.41
CA ASN A 24 1.99 -2.02 5.90
C ASN A 24 2.77 -2.67 4.76
N ARG A 25 2.12 -3.07 3.66
CA ARG A 25 2.84 -3.56 2.47
C ARG A 25 3.76 -2.49 1.88
N LEU A 26 3.38 -1.21 1.91
CA LEU A 26 4.25 -0.14 1.43
C LEU A 26 5.43 0.15 2.36
N SER A 27 5.23 0.08 3.69
CA SER A 27 6.23 0.56 4.67
C SER A 27 7.10 -0.55 5.27
N ALA A 28 6.64 -1.80 5.30
CA ALA A 28 7.37 -2.89 5.94
C ALA A 28 8.68 -3.20 5.20
N SER A 29 9.78 -3.27 5.94
CA SER A 29 11.09 -3.65 5.40
C SER A 29 11.12 -5.08 4.83
N SER A 30 10.25 -5.96 5.33
CA SER A 30 10.07 -7.33 4.85
C SER A 30 9.18 -7.44 3.61
N SER A 31 8.54 -6.36 3.16
CA SER A 31 7.66 -6.41 1.99
C SER A 31 8.44 -6.56 0.68
N ASP A 32 7.80 -7.28 -0.24
CA ASP A 32 8.12 -7.35 -1.66
C ASP A 32 8.27 -6.00 -2.37
N ILE A 33 7.58 -4.96 -1.90
CA ILE A 33 7.61 -3.62 -2.49
C ILE A 33 7.91 -2.53 -1.46
N GLY A 34 8.44 -2.90 -0.28
CA GLY A 34 8.63 -2.01 0.86
C GLY A 34 9.72 -0.95 0.68
N ASP A 35 9.77 0.00 1.62
CA ASP A 35 10.68 1.16 1.58
C ASP A 35 12.17 0.77 1.53
N TRP A 36 12.54 -0.38 2.12
CA TRP A 36 13.91 -0.89 2.06
C TRP A 36 14.42 -1.06 0.62
N LYS A 37 13.59 -1.61 -0.27
CA LYS A 37 13.98 -1.84 -1.67
C LYS A 37 14.14 -0.53 -2.44
N ILE A 38 13.27 0.45 -2.14
CA ILE A 38 13.35 1.80 -2.70
C ILE A 38 14.65 2.47 -2.27
N ILE A 39 14.95 2.47 -0.97
CA ILE A 39 16.18 3.06 -0.42
C ILE A 39 17.41 2.39 -1.03
N LYS A 40 17.42 1.07 -1.19
CA LYS A 40 18.54 0.36 -1.82
C LYS A 40 18.78 0.74 -3.28
N CYS A 41 17.71 0.98 -4.05
CA CYS A 41 17.84 1.50 -5.40
C CYS A 41 18.38 2.94 -5.41
N TYR A 42 17.93 3.79 -4.50
CA TYR A 42 18.45 5.16 -4.35
C TYR A 42 19.93 5.18 -3.96
N GLU A 43 20.35 4.37 -2.99
CA GLU A 43 21.75 4.23 -2.58
C GLU A 43 22.63 3.79 -3.73
N ALA A 44 22.19 2.79 -4.51
CA ALA A 44 22.93 2.32 -5.68
C ALA A 44 23.06 3.43 -6.73
N LYS A 45 21.97 4.16 -7.01
CA LYS A 45 21.95 5.28 -7.95
C LYS A 45 22.93 6.38 -7.57
N LEU A 46 22.97 6.76 -6.29
CA LEU A 46 23.86 7.82 -5.79
C LEU A 46 25.34 7.44 -5.83
N GLN A 47 25.65 6.16 -5.96
CA GLN A 47 27.01 5.62 -6.01
C GLN A 47 27.41 5.12 -7.42
N ASP A 48 26.59 5.40 -8.44
CA ASP A 48 26.75 4.88 -9.81
C ASP A 48 26.91 3.33 -9.85
N LYS A 49 26.24 2.64 -8.93
CA LYS A 49 26.21 1.18 -8.82
C LYS A 49 25.04 0.58 -9.59
N PRO A 50 25.13 -0.70 -10.00
CA PRO A 50 24.00 -1.41 -10.59
C PRO A 50 22.81 -1.44 -9.63
N MET A 51 21.61 -1.26 -10.17
CA MET A 51 20.38 -1.31 -9.39
C MET A 51 20.15 -2.72 -8.84
N PRO A 52 19.93 -2.87 -7.52
CA PRO A 52 19.73 -4.18 -6.91
C PRO A 52 18.35 -4.78 -7.21
N TYR A 53 17.39 -3.96 -7.65
CA TYR A 53 16.02 -4.35 -7.99
C TYR A 53 15.55 -3.57 -9.22
N ASP A 54 14.50 -4.06 -9.88
CA ASP A 54 13.84 -3.30 -10.95
C ASP A 54 13.04 -2.14 -10.35
N LEU A 55 13.57 -0.92 -10.54
CA LEU A 55 12.95 0.29 -10.00
C LEU A 55 11.62 0.61 -10.70
N ALA A 56 11.47 0.33 -11.99
CA ALA A 56 10.25 0.62 -12.74
C ALA A 56 9.11 -0.30 -12.29
N GLU A 57 9.41 -1.59 -12.12
CA GLU A 57 8.46 -2.57 -11.57
C GLU A 57 8.06 -2.19 -10.14
N LEU A 58 9.02 -1.89 -9.26
CA LEU A 58 8.74 -1.47 -7.88
C LEU A 58 7.84 -0.24 -7.80
N ILE A 59 8.10 0.78 -8.62
CA ILE A 59 7.27 1.99 -8.65
C ILE A 59 5.87 1.67 -9.14
N SER A 60 5.73 0.86 -10.18
CA SER A 60 4.44 0.45 -10.74
C SER A 60 3.59 -0.30 -9.70
N GLU A 61 4.16 -1.31 -9.03
CA GLU A 61 3.44 -2.08 -8.01
C GLU A 61 3.07 -1.24 -6.79
N ARG A 62 3.98 -0.34 -6.34
CA ARG A 62 3.66 0.61 -5.27
C ARG A 62 2.54 1.55 -5.67
N GLN A 63 2.47 1.97 -6.94
CA GLN A 63 1.38 2.83 -7.40
C GLN A 63 0.03 2.11 -7.37
N LYS A 64 -0.04 0.85 -7.82
CA LYS A 64 -1.27 0.03 -7.73
C LYS A 64 -1.80 -0.07 -6.30
N VAL A 65 -0.90 -0.24 -5.33
CA VAL A 65 -1.28 -0.29 -3.91
C VAL A 65 -1.80 1.07 -3.42
N ARG A 66 -1.18 2.18 -3.82
CA ARG A 66 -1.68 3.53 -3.49
C ARG A 66 -3.04 3.80 -4.11
N ASP A 67 -3.24 3.41 -5.36
CA ASP A 67 -4.52 3.59 -6.05
C ASP A 67 -5.64 2.86 -5.31
N ARG A 68 -5.37 1.62 -4.86
CA ARG A 68 -6.32 0.84 -4.03
C ARG A 68 -6.59 1.48 -2.67
N ILE A 69 -5.57 2.02 -2.00
CA ILE A 69 -5.75 2.76 -0.74
C ILE A 69 -6.67 3.97 -0.95
N ASN A 70 -6.40 4.76 -2.00
CA ASN A 70 -7.19 5.96 -2.31
C ASN A 70 -8.64 5.61 -2.65
N GLU A 71 -8.87 4.53 -3.40
CA GLU A 71 -10.21 4.02 -3.69
C GLU A 71 -10.97 3.68 -2.40
N LEU A 72 -10.38 2.86 -1.53
CA LEU A 72 -10.99 2.45 -0.26
C LEU A 72 -11.26 3.64 0.68
N GLN A 73 -10.31 4.58 0.76
CA GLN A 73 -10.49 5.78 1.56
C GLN A 73 -11.58 6.69 1.00
N GLY A 74 -11.66 6.84 -0.33
CA GLY A 74 -12.72 7.60 -0.99
C GLY A 74 -14.10 7.00 -0.75
N GLU A 75 -14.23 5.67 -0.74
CA GLU A 75 -15.47 4.99 -0.35
C GLU A 75 -15.83 5.27 1.12
N LEU A 76 -14.86 5.17 2.04
CA LEU A 76 -15.07 5.41 3.47
C LEU A 76 -15.45 6.86 3.80
N GLU A 77 -14.97 7.83 3.02
CA GLU A 77 -15.29 9.27 3.17
C GLU A 77 -16.64 9.65 2.53
N SER A 78 -17.10 8.88 1.54
CA SER A 78 -18.34 9.13 0.81
C SER A 78 -19.57 8.43 1.42
N GLU A 79 -19.39 7.66 2.50
CA GLU A 79 -20.39 6.83 3.20
C GLU A 79 -21.12 7.49 4.38
#